data_AF-A0A959IJ07-F1
#
_entry.id   AF-A0A959IJ07-F1
#
_cell.length_a   1.000
_cell.length_b   1.000
_cell.length_c   1.000
_cell.angle_alpha   90.00
_cell.angle_beta   90.00
_cell.angle_gamma   90.00
#
_symmetry.space_group_name_H-M   'P 1'
#
loop_
_entity.id
_entity.type
_entity.pdbx_description
1 polymer ?
#
loop_
_entity_poly.entity_id
_entity_poly.type
_entity_poly.pdbx_seq_one_letter_code
_entity_poly.pdbx_strand_id
1 'polypeptide(L)'
;MFVKVTQKWGIIGLLFCTLTVGAQNRDSLLHAQTEATYQAALDLMANFQFDKAQTLLSECYIREPENKDFLLKIAYCNQQSGRYPDALIFYNKVLALDSLNTNALSSIGSIYERTSNYRQAAQYYHQLIQIDTSNAYYYKRNAYVALRLNKVLQGVIYFLRAHELNEADIETIDQLSNLYLTLNDLESAELMIRRGRNIDPNNVGLLYNQARLEQKRKNHEQVVEAIQKAMTQGDTSDYYQMMLGVAYIYLDSVDQAIEHLEAIVDRGKDSEYTHHYLGLAYRAKDENEKSIAHFEKAIELGISEKMADFQADLASVLVEQNDFRSAIEHYREALKYEPSAEHVFHLARACDQYYKDKKIALKYYEQYLNSKDQKFRTYTEQRIKQLKEFIHFSN
;
A
#
# COMPACT_ATOMS: atom_id res chain seq x y z
N MET A 1 22.90 93.08 20.35
CA MET A 1 23.10 92.00 19.38
C MET A 1 22.80 90.58 19.92
N PHE A 2 22.48 90.41 21.21
CA PHE A 2 22.35 89.08 21.85
C PHE A 2 20.94 88.48 21.95
N VAL A 3 19.87 89.20 21.56
CA VAL A 3 18.47 88.70 21.70
C VAL A 3 17.99 87.91 20.46
N LYS A 4 18.69 87.99 19.31
CA LYS A 4 18.29 87.27 18.09
C LYS A 4 18.84 85.84 17.96
N VAL A 5 19.74 85.42 18.85
CA VAL A 5 20.39 84.09 18.75
C VAL A 5 19.60 83.02 19.52
N THR A 6 19.00 83.34 20.67
CA THR A 6 18.27 82.37 21.51
C THR A 6 16.93 81.93 20.91
N GLN A 7 16.27 82.76 20.11
CA GLN A 7 15.01 82.41 19.43
C GLN A 7 15.20 81.38 18.30
N LYS A 8 16.40 81.31 17.70
CA LYS A 8 16.71 80.39 16.59
C LYS A 8 16.94 78.95 17.05
N TRP A 9 17.47 78.74 18.25
CA TRP A 9 17.70 77.40 18.82
C TRP A 9 16.42 76.74 19.36
N GLY A 10 15.48 77.53 19.91
CA GLY A 10 14.17 77.01 20.34
C GLY A 10 13.30 76.50 19.18
N ILE A 11 13.36 77.18 18.01
CA ILE A 11 12.62 76.77 16.81
C ILE A 11 13.20 75.48 16.20
N ILE A 12 14.52 75.30 16.22
CA ILE A 12 15.19 74.08 15.71
C ILE A 12 14.90 72.88 16.64
N GLY A 13 14.89 73.06 17.96
CA GLY A 13 14.52 72.01 18.91
C GLY A 13 13.04 71.60 18.83
N LEU A 14 12.13 72.55 18.62
CA LEU A 14 10.70 72.28 18.38
C LEU A 14 10.45 71.62 17.02
N LEU A 15 11.18 71.98 15.97
CA LEU A 15 11.14 71.29 14.66
C LEU A 15 11.68 69.86 14.76
N PHE A 16 12.74 69.63 15.53
CA PHE A 16 13.26 68.27 15.73
C PHE A 16 12.30 67.39 16.54
N CYS A 17 11.72 67.92 17.63
CA CYS A 17 10.69 67.20 18.41
C CYS A 17 9.40 66.95 17.62
N THR A 18 8.96 67.87 16.76
CA THR A 18 7.75 67.67 15.93
C THR A 18 8.00 66.71 14.77
N LEU A 19 9.21 66.67 14.22
CA LEU A 19 9.62 65.67 13.22
C LEU A 19 9.75 64.27 13.84
N THR A 20 10.29 64.14 15.05
CA THR A 20 10.40 62.84 15.73
C THR A 20 9.05 62.31 16.21
N VAL A 21 8.18 63.17 16.75
CA VAL A 21 6.80 62.80 17.12
C VAL A 21 5.96 62.50 15.87
N GLY A 22 6.14 63.25 14.78
CA GLY A 22 5.50 62.99 13.49
C GLY A 22 5.94 61.68 12.84
N ALA A 23 7.22 61.32 12.95
CA ALA A 23 7.74 60.04 12.49
C ALA A 23 7.21 58.87 13.35
N GLN A 24 7.24 59.01 14.69
CA GLN A 24 6.69 57.99 15.60
C GLN A 24 5.19 57.76 15.40
N ASN A 25 4.40 58.81 15.18
CA ASN A 25 2.97 58.68 14.89
C ASN A 25 2.70 58.02 13.53
N ARG A 26 3.56 58.26 12.53
CA ARG A 26 3.45 57.64 11.20
C ARG A 26 3.80 56.16 11.24
N ASP A 27 4.85 55.79 11.97
CA ASP A 27 5.27 54.40 12.15
C ASP A 27 4.23 53.60 12.94
N SER A 28 3.65 54.20 13.98
CA SER A 28 2.54 53.61 14.75
C SER A 28 1.29 53.37 13.89
N LEU A 29 0.92 54.34 13.05
CA LEU A 29 -0.24 54.20 12.16
C LEU A 29 0.00 53.12 11.09
N LEU A 30 1.20 53.08 10.51
CA LEU A 30 1.57 52.10 9.49
C LEU A 30 1.56 50.68 10.06
N HIS A 31 2.07 50.50 11.28
CA HIS A 31 2.04 49.21 11.97
C HIS A 31 0.62 48.76 12.29
N ALA A 32 -0.24 49.64 12.80
CA ALA A 32 -1.66 49.33 13.03
C ALA A 32 -2.40 48.96 11.73
N GLN A 33 -2.06 49.62 10.62
CA GLN A 33 -2.60 49.29 9.30
C GLN A 33 -2.11 47.92 8.81
N THR A 34 -0.83 47.58 9.03
CA THR A 34 -0.28 46.24 8.72
C THR A 34 -1.00 45.17 9.51
N GLU A 35 -1.22 45.36 10.81
CA GLU A 35 -1.95 44.40 11.65
C GLU A 35 -3.39 44.20 11.15
N ALA A 36 -4.10 45.29 10.82
CA ALA A 36 -5.46 45.18 10.26
C ALA A 36 -5.49 44.46 8.90
N THR A 37 -4.54 44.76 8.00
CA THR A 37 -4.41 44.05 6.71
C THR A 37 -4.10 42.57 6.92
N TYR A 38 -3.25 42.26 7.91
CA TYR A 38 -2.87 40.91 8.25
C TYR A 38 -4.06 40.09 8.79
N GLN A 39 -4.83 40.64 9.73
CA GLN A 39 -6.05 39.98 10.22
C GLN A 39 -7.06 39.70 9.10
N ALA A 40 -7.29 40.66 8.20
CA ALA A 40 -8.15 40.44 7.04
C ALA A 40 -7.63 39.31 6.13
N ALA A 41 -6.30 39.16 6.01
CA ALA A 41 -5.72 38.05 5.28
C ALA A 41 -5.96 36.69 5.97
N LEU A 42 -5.90 36.64 7.30
CA LEU A 42 -6.21 35.43 8.07
C LEU A 42 -7.67 35.01 7.91
N ASP A 43 -8.60 35.97 7.92
CA ASP A 43 -10.01 35.70 7.68
C ASP A 43 -10.25 35.12 6.28
N LEU A 44 -9.54 35.63 5.27
CA LEU A 44 -9.59 35.08 3.92
C LEU A 44 -9.02 33.65 3.86
N MET A 45 -7.92 33.37 4.58
CA MET A 45 -7.37 32.01 4.68
C MET A 45 -8.36 31.05 5.35
N ALA A 46 -9.01 31.47 6.44
CA ALA A 46 -10.03 30.69 7.13
C ALA A 46 -11.24 30.38 6.22
N ASN A 47 -11.53 31.27 5.27
CA ASN A 47 -12.56 31.10 4.25
C ASN A 47 -12.04 30.48 2.94
N PHE A 48 -10.84 29.87 2.94
CA PHE A 48 -10.22 29.20 1.79
C PHE A 48 -9.97 30.12 0.56
N GLN A 49 -9.98 31.45 0.75
CA GLN A 49 -9.72 32.44 -0.30
C GLN A 49 -8.21 32.75 -0.40
N PHE A 50 -7.41 31.72 -0.71
CA PHE A 50 -5.95 31.76 -0.61
C PHE A 50 -5.28 32.79 -1.55
N ASP A 51 -5.81 32.99 -2.76
CA ASP A 51 -5.24 33.96 -3.70
C ASP A 51 -5.38 35.41 -3.18
N LYS A 52 -6.55 35.76 -2.65
CA LYS A 52 -6.81 37.09 -2.07
C LYS A 52 -6.01 37.28 -0.79
N ALA A 53 -5.95 36.25 0.06
CA ALA A 53 -5.12 36.26 1.26
C ALA A 53 -3.64 36.52 0.91
N GLN A 54 -3.12 35.83 -0.12
CA GLN A 54 -1.75 36.04 -0.59
C GLN A 54 -1.51 37.50 -1.01
N THR A 55 -2.44 38.14 -1.70
CA THR A 55 -2.32 39.56 -2.08
C THR A 55 -2.13 40.44 -0.85
N LEU A 56 -3.02 40.32 0.16
CA LEU A 56 -2.93 41.11 1.38
C LEU A 56 -1.67 40.79 2.20
N LEU A 57 -1.24 39.53 2.26
CA LEU A 57 0.00 39.13 2.92
C LEU A 57 1.23 39.70 2.22
N SER A 58 1.20 39.82 0.89
CA SER A 58 2.27 40.42 0.10
C SER A 58 2.39 41.92 0.40
N GLU A 59 1.27 42.61 0.61
CA GLU A 59 1.27 44.00 1.08
C GLU A 59 1.88 44.13 2.48
N CYS A 60 1.54 43.23 3.40
CA CYS A 60 2.14 43.19 4.74
C CYS A 60 3.65 42.97 4.67
N TYR A 61 4.08 42.01 3.83
CA TYR A 61 5.49 41.70 3.61
C TYR A 61 6.28 42.87 3.01
N ILE A 62 5.70 43.67 2.10
CA ILE A 62 6.37 44.87 1.57
C ILE A 62 6.67 45.88 2.68
N ARG A 63 5.78 45.99 3.68
CA ARG A 63 5.95 46.90 4.83
C ARG A 63 6.97 46.35 5.83
N GLU A 64 7.00 45.04 6.04
CA GLU A 64 7.87 44.35 7.00
C GLU A 64 8.54 43.10 6.36
N PRO A 65 9.61 43.27 5.57
CA PRO A 65 10.15 42.22 4.69
C PRO A 65 10.92 41.10 5.39
N GLU A 66 11.19 41.23 6.69
CA GLU A 66 11.88 40.20 7.48
C GLU A 66 10.91 39.43 8.39
N ASN A 67 9.61 39.72 8.33
CA ASN A 67 8.61 39.03 9.12
C ASN A 67 8.37 37.62 8.59
N LYS A 68 8.95 36.62 9.28
CA LYS A 68 8.87 35.20 8.94
C LYS A 68 7.44 34.67 8.89
N ASP A 69 6.54 35.22 9.69
CA ASP A 69 5.15 34.77 9.74
C ASP A 69 4.38 35.12 8.46
N PHE A 70 4.60 36.33 7.92
CA PHE A 70 4.05 36.71 6.62
C PHE A 70 4.59 35.81 5.50
N LEU A 71 5.90 35.55 5.50
CA LEU A 71 6.52 34.63 4.54
C LEU A 71 5.93 33.22 4.61
N LEU A 72 5.76 32.67 5.82
CA LEU A 72 5.14 31.35 6.05
C LEU A 72 3.71 31.31 5.50
N LYS A 73 2.91 32.35 5.73
CA LYS A 73 1.51 32.41 5.29
C LYS A 73 1.37 32.61 3.79
N ILE A 74 2.26 33.38 3.16
CA ILE A 74 2.34 33.49 1.70
C ILE A 74 2.69 32.12 1.10
N ALA A 75 3.70 31.44 1.66
CA ALA A 75 4.10 30.11 1.20
C ALA A 75 2.95 29.10 1.34
N TYR A 76 2.27 29.11 2.48
CA TYR A 76 1.10 28.28 2.73
C TYR A 76 -0.04 28.55 1.74
N CYS A 77 -0.39 29.81 1.47
CA CYS A 77 -1.42 30.15 0.49
C CYS A 77 -1.09 29.61 -0.91
N ASN A 78 0.17 29.73 -1.33
CA ASN A 78 0.63 29.16 -2.61
C ASN A 78 0.55 27.64 -2.61
N GLN A 79 0.92 26.98 -1.51
CA GLN A 79 0.82 25.53 -1.36
C GLN A 79 -0.63 25.04 -1.44
N GLN A 80 -1.56 25.69 -0.74
CA GLN A 80 -3.00 25.34 -0.80
C GLN A 80 -3.59 25.58 -2.19
N SER A 81 -3.05 26.56 -2.93
CA SER A 81 -3.46 26.83 -4.31
C SER A 81 -2.76 25.94 -5.36
N GLY A 82 -1.96 24.95 -4.93
CA GLY A 82 -1.23 24.03 -5.82
C GLY A 82 -0.01 24.64 -6.51
N ARG A 83 0.35 25.90 -6.22
CA ARG A 83 1.53 26.60 -6.74
C ARG A 83 2.77 26.21 -5.94
N TYR A 84 3.17 24.95 -6.04
CA TYR A 84 4.29 24.41 -5.28
C TYR A 84 5.64 25.11 -5.52
N PRO A 85 6.03 25.48 -6.76
CA PRO A 85 7.27 26.22 -6.99
C PRO A 85 7.32 27.56 -6.25
N ASP A 86 6.22 28.32 -6.26
CA ASP A 86 6.11 29.60 -5.56
C ASP A 86 6.16 29.41 -4.04
N ALA A 87 5.46 28.40 -3.52
CA ALA A 87 5.52 28.05 -2.11
C ALA A 87 6.96 27.75 -1.65
N LEU A 88 7.71 26.99 -2.43
CA LEU A 88 9.11 26.67 -2.12
C LEU A 88 10.00 27.93 -2.09
N ILE A 89 9.76 28.92 -2.95
CA ILE A 89 10.52 30.19 -2.90
C ILE A 89 10.33 30.86 -1.54
N PHE A 90 9.09 31.00 -1.07
CA PHE A 90 8.80 31.68 0.19
C PHE A 90 9.22 30.86 1.41
N TYR A 91 9.05 29.53 1.41
CA TYR A 91 9.58 28.70 2.50
C TYR A 91 11.11 28.73 2.58
N ASN A 92 11.82 28.75 1.45
CA ASN A 92 13.28 28.89 1.47
C ASN A 92 13.73 30.28 1.99
N LYS A 93 12.95 31.35 1.75
CA LYS A 93 13.20 32.65 2.40
C LYS A 93 13.05 32.55 3.92
N VAL A 94 12.06 31.81 4.42
CA VAL A 94 11.93 31.56 5.87
C VAL A 94 13.16 30.81 6.39
N LEU A 95 13.62 29.77 5.69
CA LEU A 95 14.82 29.02 6.09
C LEU A 95 16.13 29.82 6.01
N ALA A 96 16.19 30.83 5.14
CA ALA A 96 17.32 31.76 5.10
C ALA A 96 17.38 32.67 6.34
N LEU A 97 16.22 33.01 6.91
CA LEU A 97 16.11 33.80 8.14
C LEU A 97 16.20 32.93 9.41
N ASP A 98 15.77 31.67 9.31
CA ASP A 98 15.67 30.72 10.41
C ASP A 98 15.79 29.29 9.88
N SER A 99 17.02 28.79 9.84
CA SER A 99 17.35 27.48 9.24
C SER A 99 16.75 26.30 9.99
N LEU A 100 16.28 26.49 11.23
CA LEU A 100 15.67 25.46 12.06
C LEU A 100 14.14 25.58 12.12
N ASN A 101 13.54 26.42 11.27
CA ASN A 101 12.10 26.62 11.26
C ASN A 101 11.36 25.34 10.85
N THR A 102 10.80 24.63 11.84
CA THR A 102 10.15 23.33 11.64
C THR A 102 8.91 23.41 10.74
N ASN A 103 8.16 24.51 10.78
CA ASN A 103 7.01 24.72 9.90
C ASN A 103 7.41 24.76 8.42
N ALA A 104 8.46 25.52 8.09
CA ALA A 104 8.98 25.60 6.73
C ALA A 104 9.59 24.26 6.28
N LEU A 105 10.42 23.62 7.11
CA LEU A 105 11.01 22.31 6.82
C LEU A 105 9.95 21.23 6.57
N SER A 106 8.93 21.16 7.45
CA SER A 106 7.81 20.20 7.32
C SER A 106 7.01 20.44 6.05
N SER A 107 6.73 21.71 5.73
CA SER A 107 5.97 22.09 4.54
C SER A 107 6.73 21.79 3.25
N ILE A 108 8.03 22.10 3.18
CA ILE A 108 8.89 21.73 2.06
C ILE A 108 8.97 20.21 1.88
N GLY A 109 9.18 19.48 2.98
CA GLY A 109 9.17 18.00 2.97
C GLY A 109 7.85 17.45 2.41
N SER A 110 6.71 18.01 2.85
CA SER A 110 5.38 17.62 2.36
C SER A 110 5.17 17.93 0.87
N ILE A 111 5.64 19.08 0.39
CA ILE A 111 5.60 19.43 -1.03
C ILE A 111 6.41 18.43 -1.86
N TYR A 112 7.63 18.09 -1.43
CA TYR A 112 8.44 17.10 -2.13
C TYR A 112 7.81 15.70 -2.12
N GLU A 113 7.16 15.31 -1.03
CA GLU A 113 6.42 14.03 -0.97
C GLU A 113 5.23 14.01 -1.94
N ARG A 114 4.42 15.08 -1.97
CA ARG A 114 3.27 15.23 -2.88
C ARG A 114 3.67 15.26 -4.35
N THR A 115 4.85 15.82 -4.65
CA THR A 115 5.43 15.86 -6.00
C THR A 115 6.28 14.64 -6.31
N SER A 116 6.20 13.59 -5.49
CA SER A 116 6.91 12.32 -5.65
C SER A 116 8.44 12.40 -5.65
N ASN A 117 9.00 13.51 -5.17
CA ASN A 117 10.44 13.67 -4.97
C ASN A 117 10.85 13.17 -3.58
N TYR A 118 10.73 11.86 -3.37
CA TYR A 118 10.96 11.22 -2.07
C TYR A 118 12.38 11.39 -1.54
N ARG A 119 13.38 11.52 -2.43
CA ARG A 119 14.77 11.75 -2.00
C ARG A 119 14.93 13.10 -1.32
N GLN A 120 14.34 14.16 -1.88
CA GLN A 120 14.35 15.48 -1.25
C GLN A 120 13.51 15.49 0.02
N ALA A 121 12.31 14.92 -0.01
CA ALA A 121 11.46 14.82 1.18
C ALA A 121 12.19 14.16 2.38
N ALA A 122 12.94 13.09 2.12
CA ALA A 122 13.73 12.40 3.15
C ALA A 122 14.78 13.31 3.81
N GLN A 123 15.42 14.22 3.04
CA GLN A 123 16.41 15.14 3.59
C GLN A 123 15.77 16.11 4.59
N TYR A 124 14.64 16.71 4.24
CA TYR A 124 13.93 17.65 5.12
C TYR A 124 13.33 16.96 6.34
N TYR A 125 12.74 15.78 6.19
CA TYR A 125 12.23 15.02 7.33
C TYR A 125 13.36 14.49 8.23
N HIS A 126 14.55 14.19 7.70
CA HIS A 126 15.69 13.84 8.52
C HIS A 126 16.18 15.04 9.36
N GLN A 127 16.21 16.25 8.78
CA GLN A 127 16.52 17.46 9.54
C GLN A 127 15.51 17.70 10.67
N LEU A 128 14.22 17.46 10.43
CA LEU A 128 13.20 17.55 11.48
C LEU A 128 13.44 16.59 12.66
N ILE A 129 13.87 15.35 12.39
CA ILE A 129 14.29 14.41 13.45
C ILE A 129 15.49 14.94 14.23
N GLN A 130 16.47 15.56 13.56
CA GLN A 130 17.65 16.11 14.22
C GLN A 130 17.30 17.30 15.14
N ILE A 131 16.25 18.05 14.80
CA ILE A 131 15.75 19.17 15.60
C ILE A 131 14.96 18.67 16.81
N ASP A 132 14.07 17.70 16.62
CA ASP A 132 13.24 17.13 17.68
C ASP A 132 13.16 15.60 17.55
N THR A 133 13.95 14.92 18.38
CA THR A 133 14.04 13.46 18.43
C THR A 133 12.91 12.80 19.21
N SER A 134 12.01 13.60 19.80
CA SER A 134 10.86 13.12 20.57
C SER A 134 9.55 13.16 19.77
N ASN A 135 9.56 13.73 18.57
CA ASN A 135 8.38 13.90 17.75
C ASN A 135 8.08 12.65 16.91
N ALA A 136 7.12 11.83 17.37
CA ALA A 136 6.70 10.62 16.67
C ALA A 136 6.27 10.86 15.21
N TYR A 137 5.66 12.02 14.91
CA TYR A 137 5.20 12.35 13.56
C TYR A 137 6.37 12.47 12.57
N TYR A 138 7.53 13.00 12.97
CA TYR A 138 8.69 13.10 12.07
C TYR A 138 9.26 11.73 11.69
N TYR A 139 9.31 10.81 12.65
CA TYR A 139 9.66 9.42 12.39
C TYR A 139 8.65 8.76 11.46
N LYS A 140 7.35 8.93 11.70
CA LYS A 140 6.28 8.42 10.83
C LYS A 140 6.41 8.92 9.38
N ARG A 141 6.64 10.22 9.15
CA ARG A 141 6.86 10.77 7.81
C ARG A 141 8.11 10.21 7.13
N ASN A 142 9.23 10.08 7.86
CA ASN A 142 10.42 9.42 7.32
C ASN A 142 10.16 7.95 6.97
N ALA A 143 9.35 7.24 7.77
CA ALA A 143 9.00 5.85 7.51
C ALA A 143 8.26 5.72 6.17
N TYR A 144 7.21 6.51 5.95
CA TYR A 144 6.49 6.53 4.67
C TYR A 144 7.41 6.85 3.49
N VAL A 145 8.25 7.89 3.60
CA VAL A 145 9.18 8.26 2.53
C VAL A 145 10.21 7.14 2.27
N ALA A 146 10.69 6.46 3.31
CA ALA A 146 11.59 5.31 3.17
C ALA A 146 10.90 4.16 2.41
N LEU A 147 9.63 3.87 2.69
CA LEU A 147 8.86 2.87 1.94
C LEU A 147 8.70 3.24 0.46
N ARG A 148 8.43 4.53 0.16
CA ARG A 148 8.35 5.02 -1.24
C ARG A 148 9.68 4.94 -1.99
N LEU A 149 10.80 4.90 -1.26
CA LEU A 149 12.15 4.67 -1.79
C LEU A 149 12.53 3.18 -1.83
N ASN A 150 11.59 2.27 -1.58
CA ASN A 150 11.81 0.83 -1.48
C ASN A 150 12.83 0.42 -0.40
N LYS A 151 12.93 1.22 0.67
CA LYS A 151 13.81 0.95 1.82
C LYS A 151 13.00 0.39 2.98
N VAL A 152 12.46 -0.81 2.80
CA VAL A 152 11.51 -1.45 3.72
C VAL A 152 12.04 -1.52 5.16
N LEU A 153 13.26 -2.03 5.36
CA LEU A 153 13.87 -2.15 6.70
C LEU A 153 14.07 -0.80 7.38
N GLN A 154 14.44 0.24 6.62
CA GLN A 154 14.57 1.59 7.17
C GLN A 154 13.20 2.17 7.56
N GLY A 155 12.16 1.89 6.76
CA GLY A 155 10.78 2.22 7.10
C GLY A 155 10.33 1.58 8.42
N VAL A 156 10.60 0.28 8.61
CA VAL A 156 10.30 -0.42 9.86
C VAL A 156 11.00 0.22 11.05
N ILE A 157 12.30 0.54 10.95
CA ILE A 157 13.05 1.20 12.03
C ILE A 157 12.42 2.55 12.41
N TYR A 158 12.02 3.35 11.42
CA TYR A 158 11.38 4.63 11.69
C TYR A 158 9.98 4.46 12.30
N PHE A 159 9.17 3.52 11.81
CA PHE A 159 7.87 3.25 12.44
C PHE A 159 8.00 2.70 13.85
N LEU A 160 8.97 1.84 14.13
CA LEU A 160 9.25 1.36 15.49
C LEU A 160 9.58 2.54 16.41
N ARG A 161 10.41 3.48 15.96
CA ARG A 161 10.73 4.67 16.74
C ARG A 161 9.52 5.58 16.94
N ALA A 162 8.66 5.72 15.92
CA ALA A 162 7.40 6.44 16.06
C ALA A 162 6.46 5.78 17.09
N HIS A 163 6.40 4.45 17.08
CA HIS A 163 5.61 3.64 18.02
C HIS A 163 6.13 3.74 19.45
N GLU A 164 7.45 3.70 19.66
CA GLU A 164 8.06 3.92 20.99
C GLU A 164 7.70 5.29 21.59
N LEU A 165 7.58 6.32 20.74
CA LEU A 165 7.25 7.68 21.15
C LEU A 165 5.74 7.91 21.32
N ASN A 166 4.91 7.11 20.65
CA ASN A 166 3.46 7.14 20.75
C ASN A 166 2.86 5.75 20.54
N GLU A 167 2.79 4.97 21.63
CA GLU A 167 2.36 3.56 21.58
C GLU A 167 0.88 3.37 21.23
N ALA A 168 0.08 4.45 21.25
CA ALA A 168 -1.35 4.41 20.97
C ALA A 168 -1.69 4.84 19.53
N ASP A 169 -0.70 5.18 18.69
CA ASP A 169 -0.93 5.57 17.30
C ASP A 169 -1.35 4.38 16.45
N ILE A 170 -2.67 4.20 16.28
CA ILE A 170 -3.26 3.07 15.58
C ILE A 170 -2.77 2.96 14.13
N GLU A 171 -2.52 4.10 13.47
CA GLU A 171 -1.98 4.13 12.11
C GLU A 171 -0.57 3.55 12.06
N THR A 172 0.29 3.92 13.02
CA THR A 172 1.65 3.36 13.11
C THR A 172 1.62 1.86 13.39
N ILE A 173 0.75 1.40 14.29
CA ILE A 173 0.59 -0.03 14.61
C ILE A 173 0.12 -0.83 13.39
N ASP A 174 -0.88 -0.31 12.68
CA ASP A 174 -1.39 -0.90 11.44
C ASP A 174 -0.27 -1.04 10.40
N GLN A 175 0.48 0.04 10.14
CA GLN A 175 1.61 0.00 9.20
C GLN A 175 2.70 -1.00 9.63
N LEU A 176 3.06 -1.05 10.91
CA LEU A 176 4.04 -2.04 11.40
C LEU A 176 3.53 -3.46 11.19
N SER A 177 2.28 -3.75 11.52
CA SER A 177 1.71 -5.09 11.32
C SER A 177 1.72 -5.51 9.84
N ASN A 178 1.36 -4.61 8.93
CA ASN A 178 1.41 -4.86 7.49
C ASN A 178 2.84 -5.11 7.00
N LEU A 179 3.82 -4.33 7.46
CA LEU A 179 5.22 -4.50 7.11
C LEU A 179 5.77 -5.84 7.61
N TYR A 180 5.46 -6.23 8.84
CA TYR A 180 5.85 -7.54 9.38
C TYR A 180 5.23 -8.70 8.60
N LEU A 181 3.96 -8.61 8.20
CA LEU A 181 3.33 -9.61 7.33
C LEU A 181 4.02 -9.72 5.98
N THR A 182 4.43 -8.59 5.40
CA THR A 182 5.16 -8.53 4.12
C THR A 182 6.55 -9.14 4.25
N LEU A 183 7.22 -8.94 5.38
CA LEU A 183 8.50 -9.55 5.72
C LEU A 183 8.39 -11.01 6.20
N ASN A 184 7.16 -11.54 6.27
CA ASN A 184 6.84 -12.88 6.77
C ASN A 184 7.25 -13.11 8.24
N ASP A 185 7.39 -12.05 9.03
CA ASP A 185 7.57 -12.10 10.48
C ASP A 185 6.19 -12.13 11.15
N LEU A 186 5.64 -13.35 11.28
CA LEU A 186 4.27 -13.55 11.74
C LEU A 186 4.11 -13.24 13.23
N GLU A 187 5.16 -13.42 14.04
CA GLU A 187 5.12 -13.18 15.47
C GLU A 187 5.05 -11.69 15.78
N SER A 188 5.90 -10.88 15.15
CA SER A 188 5.87 -9.42 15.30
C SER A 188 4.58 -8.82 14.72
N ALA A 189 4.09 -9.35 13.59
CA ALA A 189 2.81 -8.94 13.03
C ALA A 189 1.66 -9.18 14.02
N GLU A 190 1.58 -10.38 14.59
CA GLU A 190 0.55 -10.72 15.57
C GLU A 190 0.64 -9.84 16.82
N LEU A 191 1.84 -9.56 17.31
CA LEU A 191 2.03 -8.67 18.46
C LEU A 191 1.47 -7.27 18.18
N MET A 192 1.76 -6.69 17.02
CA MET A 192 1.23 -5.38 16.63
C MET A 192 -0.29 -5.42 16.46
N ILE A 193 -0.83 -6.45 15.79
CA ILE A 193 -2.28 -6.59 15.59
C ILE A 193 -2.99 -6.69 16.94
N ARG A 194 -2.50 -7.51 17.89
CA ARG A 194 -3.09 -7.62 19.23
C ARG A 194 -3.07 -6.28 19.98
N ARG A 195 -1.96 -5.53 19.93
CA ARG A 195 -1.87 -4.20 20.54
C ARG A 195 -2.89 -3.24 19.93
N GLY A 196 -2.95 -3.17 18.61
CA GLY A 196 -3.87 -2.29 17.90
C GLY A 196 -5.34 -2.64 18.19
N ARG A 197 -5.70 -3.93 18.24
CA ARG A 197 -7.05 -4.38 18.59
C ARG A 197 -7.47 -4.05 20.02
N ASN A 198 -6.54 -3.93 20.96
CA ASN A 198 -6.85 -3.47 22.31
C ASN A 198 -7.20 -1.97 22.34
N ILE A 199 -6.72 -1.19 21.37
CA ILE A 199 -6.99 0.25 21.24
C ILE A 199 -8.28 0.46 20.44
N ASP A 200 -8.35 -0.14 19.25
CA ASP A 200 -9.49 -0.07 18.35
C ASP A 200 -9.79 -1.46 17.76
N PRO A 201 -10.74 -2.21 18.36
CA PRO A 201 -11.13 -3.54 17.88
C PRO A 201 -11.81 -3.55 16.51
N ASN A 202 -12.24 -2.40 16.00
CA ASN A 202 -13.01 -2.25 14.77
C ASN A 202 -12.20 -1.56 13.66
N ASN A 203 -10.92 -1.28 13.88
CA ASN A 203 -10.04 -0.75 12.86
C ASN A 203 -9.94 -1.69 11.66
N VAL A 204 -10.39 -1.23 10.49
CA VAL A 204 -10.46 -2.04 9.26
C VAL A 204 -9.09 -2.54 8.83
N GLY A 205 -8.04 -1.70 8.89
CA GLY A 205 -6.68 -2.08 8.52
C GLY A 205 -6.13 -3.23 9.38
N LEU A 206 -6.39 -3.19 10.69
CA LEU A 206 -5.98 -4.24 11.61
C LEU A 206 -6.79 -5.54 11.46
N LEU A 207 -8.09 -5.44 11.21
CA LEU A 207 -8.93 -6.61 10.90
C LEU A 207 -8.45 -7.29 9.61
N TYR A 208 -8.11 -6.48 8.61
CA TYR A 208 -7.53 -6.95 7.38
C TYR A 208 -6.17 -7.65 7.58
N ASN A 209 -5.27 -7.03 8.36
CA ASN A 209 -3.98 -7.64 8.69
C ASN A 209 -4.13 -8.92 9.53
N GLN A 210 -5.13 -9.01 10.42
CA GLN A 210 -5.48 -10.26 11.10
C GLN A 210 -5.88 -11.34 10.11
N ALA A 211 -6.76 -11.04 9.16
CA ALA A 211 -7.15 -12.00 8.14
C ALA A 211 -5.95 -12.50 7.32
N ARG A 212 -5.02 -11.61 6.95
CA ARG A 212 -3.78 -11.98 6.24
C ARG A 212 -2.86 -12.87 7.09
N LEU A 213 -2.74 -12.58 8.38
CA LEU A 213 -1.97 -13.41 9.31
C LEU A 213 -2.54 -14.83 9.37
N GLU A 214 -3.85 -14.94 9.55
CA GLU A 214 -4.54 -16.22 9.68
C GLU A 214 -4.60 -16.99 8.36
N GLN A 215 -4.65 -16.29 7.21
CA GLN A 215 -4.48 -16.90 5.89
C GLN A 215 -3.10 -17.56 5.75
N LYS A 216 -2.02 -16.89 6.20
CA LYS A 216 -0.67 -17.49 6.21
C LYS A 216 -0.56 -18.70 7.16
N ARG A 217 -1.36 -18.72 8.22
CA ARG A 217 -1.51 -19.86 9.15
C ARG A 217 -2.47 -20.94 8.66
N LYS A 218 -3.16 -20.70 7.52
CA LYS A 218 -4.22 -21.56 6.98
C LYS A 218 -5.40 -21.74 7.95
N ASN A 219 -5.63 -20.76 8.83
CA ASN A 219 -6.79 -20.73 9.70
C ASN A 219 -7.93 -19.98 9.00
N HIS A 220 -8.66 -20.71 8.16
CA HIS A 220 -9.70 -20.12 7.29
C HIS A 220 -10.93 -19.63 8.07
N GLU A 221 -11.23 -20.22 9.23
CA GLU A 221 -12.31 -19.76 10.13
C GLU A 221 -12.06 -18.33 10.61
N GLN A 222 -10.84 -18.06 11.10
CA GLN A 222 -10.48 -16.71 11.55
C GLN A 222 -10.35 -15.71 10.39
N VAL A 223 -10.01 -16.16 9.17
CA VAL A 223 -10.06 -15.29 7.98
C VAL A 223 -11.50 -14.80 7.77
N VAL A 224 -12.47 -15.72 7.79
CA VAL A 224 -13.88 -15.38 7.61
C VAL A 224 -14.35 -14.40 8.69
N GLU A 225 -14.09 -14.70 9.97
CA GLU A 225 -14.50 -13.83 11.08
C GLU A 225 -13.94 -12.40 10.93
N ALA A 226 -12.63 -12.28 10.69
CA ALA A 226 -11.96 -10.99 10.61
C ALA A 226 -12.45 -10.15 9.41
N ILE A 227 -12.62 -10.78 8.24
CA ILE A 227 -13.08 -10.10 7.03
C ILE A 227 -14.56 -9.72 7.12
N GLN A 228 -15.42 -10.61 7.61
CA GLN A 228 -16.83 -10.25 7.85
C GLN A 228 -16.94 -9.08 8.81
N LYS A 229 -16.14 -9.07 9.89
CA LYS A 229 -16.10 -7.94 10.81
C LYS A 229 -15.62 -6.66 10.11
N ALA A 230 -14.59 -6.71 9.28
CA ALA A 230 -14.13 -5.56 8.51
C ALA A 230 -15.24 -5.01 7.58
N MET A 231 -15.98 -5.91 6.92
CA MET A 231 -17.11 -5.54 6.06
C MET A 231 -18.25 -4.85 6.82
N THR A 232 -18.52 -5.24 8.07
CA THR A 232 -19.52 -4.53 8.91
C THR A 232 -19.14 -3.07 9.21
N GLN A 233 -17.87 -2.70 9.05
CA GLN A 233 -17.39 -1.32 9.24
C GLN A 233 -17.49 -0.47 7.96
N GLY A 234 -17.98 -1.05 6.86
CA GLY A 234 -18.29 -0.33 5.61
C GLY A 234 -17.29 -0.53 4.48
N ASP A 235 -16.20 -1.29 4.67
CA ASP A 235 -15.30 -1.65 3.58
C ASP A 235 -15.76 -2.97 2.94
N THR A 236 -16.33 -2.87 1.75
CA THR A 236 -16.84 -4.01 0.97
C THR A 236 -16.00 -4.26 -0.29
N SER A 237 -14.69 -4.04 -0.21
CA SER A 237 -13.76 -4.30 -1.31
C SER A 237 -13.93 -5.70 -1.92
N ASP A 238 -13.82 -5.82 -3.24
CA ASP A 238 -13.85 -7.12 -3.93
C ASP A 238 -12.68 -8.02 -3.48
N TYR A 239 -11.62 -7.42 -2.91
CA TYR A 239 -10.55 -8.18 -2.27
C TYR A 239 -11.06 -8.99 -1.07
N TYR A 240 -12.00 -8.46 -0.27
CA TYR A 240 -12.61 -9.20 0.84
C TYR A 240 -13.50 -10.32 0.35
N GLN A 241 -14.25 -10.08 -0.73
CA GLN A 241 -15.04 -11.12 -1.40
C GLN A 241 -14.13 -12.26 -1.86
N MET A 242 -12.99 -11.95 -2.45
CA MET A 242 -11.98 -12.94 -2.84
C MET A 242 -11.47 -13.73 -1.63
N MET A 243 -11.07 -13.05 -0.55
CA MET A 243 -10.59 -13.72 0.66
C MET A 243 -11.63 -14.64 1.29
N LEU A 244 -12.90 -14.22 1.34
CA LEU A 244 -14.01 -15.04 1.82
C LEU A 244 -14.25 -16.23 0.91
N GLY A 245 -14.31 -16.01 -0.41
CA GLY A 245 -14.48 -17.07 -1.40
C GLY A 245 -13.43 -18.17 -1.23
N VAL A 246 -12.15 -17.79 -1.19
CA VAL A 246 -11.04 -18.72 -0.98
C VAL A 246 -11.13 -19.42 0.38
N ALA A 247 -11.41 -18.68 1.46
CA ALA A 247 -11.54 -19.27 2.79
C ALA A 247 -12.66 -20.30 2.85
N TYR A 248 -13.83 -20.00 2.26
CA TYR A 248 -14.97 -20.92 2.24
C TYR A 248 -14.73 -22.19 1.42
N ILE A 249 -13.92 -22.14 0.34
CA ILE A 249 -13.48 -23.36 -0.37
C ILE A 249 -12.74 -24.29 0.60
N TYR A 250 -11.80 -23.76 1.38
CA TYR A 250 -11.02 -24.57 2.33
C TYR A 250 -11.82 -25.01 3.57
N LEU A 251 -12.97 -24.37 3.84
CA LEU A 251 -13.92 -24.76 4.88
C LEU A 251 -15.03 -25.69 4.35
N ASP A 252 -14.92 -26.17 3.10
CA ASP A 252 -15.93 -27.01 2.44
C ASP A 252 -17.32 -26.37 2.37
N SER A 253 -17.39 -25.04 2.53
CA SER A 253 -18.60 -24.23 2.47
C SER A 253 -18.79 -23.70 1.04
N VAL A 254 -18.84 -24.62 0.09
CA VAL A 254 -18.69 -24.36 -1.35
C VAL A 254 -19.74 -23.39 -1.89
N ASP A 255 -21.00 -23.50 -1.45
CA ASP A 255 -22.06 -22.58 -1.92
C ASP A 255 -21.78 -21.12 -1.51
N GLN A 256 -21.26 -20.89 -0.30
CA GLN A 256 -20.88 -19.55 0.14
C GLN A 256 -19.67 -19.05 -0.64
N ALA A 257 -18.71 -19.94 -0.95
CA ALA A 257 -17.58 -19.57 -1.78
C ALA A 257 -18.01 -19.08 -3.16
N ILE A 258 -18.94 -19.80 -3.81
CA ILE A 258 -19.49 -19.44 -5.12
C ILE A 258 -20.20 -18.09 -5.03
N GLU A 259 -21.08 -17.87 -4.04
CA GLU A 259 -21.78 -16.59 -3.86
C GLU A 259 -20.81 -15.40 -3.81
N HIS A 260 -19.76 -15.50 -3.00
CA HIS A 260 -18.76 -14.43 -2.86
C HIS A 260 -17.95 -14.21 -4.14
N LEU A 261 -17.56 -15.27 -4.84
CA LEU A 261 -16.75 -15.17 -6.06
C LEU A 261 -17.58 -14.71 -7.27
N GLU A 262 -18.83 -15.16 -7.42
CA GLU A 262 -19.75 -14.71 -8.47
C GLU A 262 -20.08 -13.23 -8.32
N ALA A 263 -20.21 -12.72 -7.09
CA ALA A 263 -20.40 -11.29 -6.85
C ALA A 263 -19.26 -10.41 -7.42
N ILE A 264 -18.04 -10.95 -7.57
CA ILE A 264 -16.91 -10.25 -8.21
C ILE A 264 -17.10 -10.24 -9.74
N VAL A 265 -17.52 -11.37 -10.31
CA VAL A 265 -17.80 -11.55 -11.74
C VAL A 265 -18.97 -10.66 -12.18
N ASP A 266 -20.06 -10.62 -11.41
CA ASP A 266 -21.24 -9.80 -11.70
C ASP A 266 -20.94 -8.29 -11.75
N ARG A 267 -19.89 -7.84 -11.04
CA ARG A 267 -19.41 -6.46 -11.08
C ARG A 267 -18.42 -6.19 -12.21
N GLY A 268 -18.07 -7.19 -13.01
CA GLY A 268 -17.10 -7.10 -14.10
C GLY A 268 -15.67 -6.80 -13.61
N LYS A 269 -15.33 -7.27 -12.40
CA LYS A 269 -13.99 -7.13 -11.81
C LYS A 269 -13.30 -8.47 -11.62
N ASP A 270 -13.74 -9.46 -12.38
CA ASP A 270 -13.14 -10.78 -12.44
C ASP A 270 -11.69 -10.73 -12.90
N SER A 271 -10.99 -11.80 -12.55
CA SER A 271 -9.59 -12.03 -12.89
C SER A 271 -9.38 -13.52 -13.10
N GLU A 272 -8.22 -13.89 -13.65
CA GLU A 272 -7.80 -15.29 -13.74
C GLU A 272 -7.94 -16.04 -12.40
N TYR A 273 -7.63 -15.39 -11.28
CA TYR A 273 -7.79 -15.98 -9.93
C TYR A 273 -9.25 -16.20 -9.56
N THR A 274 -10.12 -15.24 -9.90
CA THR A 274 -11.57 -15.36 -9.62
C THR A 274 -12.14 -16.58 -10.33
N HIS A 275 -11.81 -16.72 -11.62
CA HIS A 275 -12.23 -17.85 -12.43
C HIS A 275 -11.56 -19.16 -11.97
N HIS A 276 -10.31 -19.15 -11.56
CA HIS A 276 -9.64 -20.32 -11.01
C HIS A 276 -10.32 -20.84 -9.74
N TYR A 277 -10.62 -19.96 -8.78
CA TYR A 277 -11.31 -20.34 -7.55
C TYR A 277 -12.77 -20.75 -7.78
N LEU A 278 -13.48 -20.13 -8.72
CA LEU A 278 -14.81 -20.61 -9.15
C LEU A 278 -14.72 -22.00 -9.78
N GLY A 279 -13.69 -22.27 -10.58
CA GLY A 279 -13.42 -23.59 -11.15
C GLY A 279 -13.24 -24.65 -10.06
N LEU A 280 -12.44 -24.35 -9.03
CA LEU A 280 -12.24 -25.22 -7.87
C LEU A 280 -13.53 -25.42 -7.05
N ALA A 281 -14.29 -24.37 -6.81
CA ALA A 281 -15.55 -24.44 -6.08
C ALA A 281 -16.59 -25.29 -6.84
N TYR A 282 -16.77 -25.06 -8.14
CA TYR A 282 -17.69 -25.86 -8.96
C TYR A 282 -17.25 -27.31 -9.11
N ARG A 283 -15.94 -27.59 -9.14
CA ARG A 283 -15.42 -28.96 -9.08
C ARG A 283 -15.79 -29.65 -7.77
N ALA A 284 -15.64 -28.97 -6.64
CA ALA A 284 -16.00 -29.52 -5.32
C ALA A 284 -17.50 -29.82 -5.19
N LYS A 285 -18.34 -29.17 -6.02
CA LYS A 285 -19.79 -29.42 -6.14
C LYS A 285 -20.15 -30.50 -7.17
N ASP A 286 -19.17 -31.15 -7.80
CA ASP A 286 -19.34 -32.06 -8.93
C ASP A 286 -20.02 -31.41 -10.17
N GLU A 287 -20.05 -30.08 -10.26
CA GLU A 287 -20.56 -29.32 -11.41
C GLU A 287 -19.47 -29.13 -12.46
N ASN A 288 -19.00 -30.26 -13.02
CA ASN A 288 -17.80 -30.32 -13.87
C ASN A 288 -17.85 -29.42 -15.12
N GLU A 289 -19.02 -29.26 -15.75
CA GLU A 289 -19.16 -28.39 -16.94
C GLU A 289 -18.86 -26.93 -16.60
N LYS A 290 -19.38 -26.43 -15.48
CA LYS A 290 -19.08 -25.07 -15.00
C LYS A 290 -17.63 -24.96 -14.56
N SER A 291 -17.12 -25.98 -13.87
CA SER A 291 -15.72 -26.02 -13.45
C SER A 291 -14.77 -25.85 -14.63
N ILE A 292 -14.98 -26.61 -15.71
CA ILE A 292 -14.20 -26.52 -16.95
C ILE A 292 -14.31 -25.12 -17.56
N ALA A 293 -15.52 -24.59 -17.72
CA ALA A 293 -15.72 -23.26 -18.30
C ALA A 293 -14.99 -22.16 -17.51
N HIS A 294 -14.99 -22.25 -16.18
CA HIS A 294 -14.25 -21.32 -15.33
C HIS A 294 -12.74 -21.52 -15.43
N PHE A 295 -12.21 -22.74 -15.48
CA PHE A 295 -10.78 -22.95 -15.70
C PHE A 295 -10.31 -22.50 -17.10
N GLU A 296 -11.08 -22.76 -18.14
CA GLU A 296 -10.81 -22.25 -19.49
C GLU A 296 -10.76 -20.73 -19.49
N LYS A 297 -11.69 -20.07 -18.78
CA LYS A 297 -11.69 -18.61 -18.65
C LYS A 297 -10.48 -18.11 -17.86
N ALA A 298 -10.07 -18.82 -16.80
CA ALA A 298 -8.86 -18.51 -16.05
C ALA A 298 -7.60 -18.59 -16.93
N ILE A 299 -7.52 -19.59 -17.81
CA ILE A 299 -6.44 -19.75 -18.79
C ILE A 299 -6.47 -18.64 -19.85
N GLU A 300 -7.66 -18.29 -20.36
CA GLU A 300 -7.84 -17.19 -21.33
C GLU A 300 -7.36 -15.84 -20.75
N LEU A 301 -7.68 -15.58 -19.49
CA LEU A 301 -7.29 -14.37 -18.77
C LEU A 301 -5.86 -14.42 -18.21
N GLY A 302 -5.22 -15.60 -18.20
CA GLY A 302 -4.01 -15.87 -17.44
C GLY A 302 -2.80 -15.08 -17.93
N ILE A 303 -2.42 -14.06 -17.16
CA ILE A 303 -1.23 -13.23 -17.37
C ILE A 303 -0.12 -13.59 -16.35
N SER A 304 -0.43 -14.33 -15.28
CA SER A 304 0.51 -14.62 -14.20
C SER A 304 1.32 -15.92 -14.33
N GLU A 305 2.29 -16.08 -13.42
CA GLU A 305 3.10 -17.29 -13.23
C GLU A 305 2.27 -18.54 -12.86
N LYS A 306 0.96 -18.38 -12.56
CA LYS A 306 0.06 -19.46 -12.15
C LYS A 306 -0.56 -20.25 -13.31
N MET A 307 -0.18 -19.96 -14.54
CA MET A 307 -0.66 -20.68 -15.72
C MET A 307 -0.46 -22.19 -15.63
N ALA A 308 0.64 -22.67 -15.03
CA ALA A 308 0.88 -24.10 -14.84
C ALA A 308 -0.21 -24.75 -13.96
N ASP A 309 -0.60 -24.08 -12.87
CA ASP A 309 -1.63 -24.56 -11.93
C ASP A 309 -3.00 -24.59 -12.63
N PHE A 310 -3.38 -23.55 -13.38
CA PHE A 310 -4.67 -23.50 -14.09
C PHE A 310 -4.81 -24.62 -15.12
N GLN A 311 -3.74 -24.87 -15.89
CA GLN A 311 -3.70 -25.97 -16.87
C GLN A 311 -3.78 -27.34 -16.20
N ALA A 312 -3.08 -27.53 -15.07
CA ALA A 312 -3.09 -28.79 -14.33
C ALA A 312 -4.46 -29.06 -13.68
N ASP A 313 -5.12 -28.05 -13.14
CA ASP A 313 -6.45 -28.18 -12.53
C ASP A 313 -7.52 -28.52 -13.57
N LEU A 314 -7.51 -27.87 -14.73
CA LEU A 314 -8.36 -28.24 -15.86
C LEU A 314 -8.12 -29.69 -16.30
N ALA A 315 -6.84 -30.08 -16.46
CA ALA A 315 -6.48 -31.45 -16.80
C ALA A 315 -6.99 -32.47 -15.77
N SER A 316 -7.01 -32.10 -14.49
CA SER A 316 -7.51 -32.94 -13.39
C SER A 316 -9.01 -33.21 -13.52
N VAL A 317 -9.82 -32.19 -13.80
CA VAL A 317 -11.27 -32.35 -14.04
C VAL A 317 -11.54 -33.18 -15.30
N LEU A 318 -10.76 -32.97 -16.36
CA LEU A 318 -10.89 -33.76 -17.59
C LEU A 318 -10.56 -35.25 -17.35
N VAL A 319 -9.59 -35.56 -16.48
CA VAL A 319 -9.34 -36.95 -16.02
C VAL A 319 -10.55 -37.52 -15.29
N GLU A 320 -11.19 -36.75 -14.42
CA GLU A 320 -12.40 -37.17 -13.69
C GLU A 320 -13.58 -37.46 -14.65
N GLN A 321 -13.66 -36.73 -15.76
CA GLN A 321 -14.60 -36.98 -16.84
C GLN A 321 -14.19 -38.10 -17.82
N ASN A 322 -13.03 -38.74 -17.60
CA ASN A 322 -12.41 -39.72 -18.51
C ASN A 322 -12.01 -39.16 -19.89
N ASP A 323 -11.95 -37.82 -20.07
CA ASP A 323 -11.33 -37.20 -21.23
C ASP A 323 -9.81 -37.13 -21.05
N PHE A 324 -9.19 -38.31 -21.08
CA PHE A 324 -7.74 -38.44 -20.92
C PHE A 324 -6.96 -37.78 -22.07
N ARG A 325 -7.57 -37.63 -23.26
CA ARG A 325 -6.90 -37.02 -24.41
C ARG A 325 -6.63 -35.55 -24.14
N SER A 326 -7.68 -34.80 -23.81
CA SER A 326 -7.57 -33.36 -23.53
C SER A 326 -6.73 -33.14 -22.26
N ALA A 327 -6.91 -33.97 -21.23
CA ALA A 327 -6.08 -33.90 -20.03
C ALA A 327 -4.56 -34.03 -20.31
N ILE A 328 -4.15 -34.94 -21.21
CA ILE A 328 -2.74 -35.09 -21.61
C ILE A 328 -2.21 -33.81 -22.27
N GLU A 329 -3.02 -33.16 -23.09
CA GLU A 329 -2.65 -31.90 -23.75
C GLU A 329 -2.44 -30.79 -22.71
N HIS A 330 -3.37 -30.62 -21.77
CA HIS A 330 -3.27 -29.63 -20.70
C HIS A 330 -2.14 -29.90 -19.71
N TYR A 331 -1.90 -31.16 -19.29
CA TYR A 331 -0.73 -31.47 -18.45
C TYR A 331 0.61 -31.21 -19.16
N ARG A 332 0.68 -31.46 -20.48
CA ARG A 332 1.89 -31.10 -21.26
C ARG A 332 2.07 -29.60 -21.35
N GLU A 333 0.97 -28.86 -21.50
CA GLU A 333 1.00 -27.41 -21.52
C GLU A 333 1.44 -26.85 -20.17
N ALA A 334 0.89 -27.34 -19.06
CA ALA A 334 1.30 -27.00 -17.70
C ALA A 334 2.83 -27.15 -17.50
N LEU A 335 3.40 -28.25 -17.98
CA LEU A 335 4.83 -28.55 -17.90
C LEU A 335 5.72 -27.65 -18.77
N LYS A 336 5.16 -26.91 -19.75
CA LYS A 336 5.92 -25.88 -20.48
C LYS A 336 6.10 -24.62 -19.66
N TYR A 337 5.11 -24.28 -18.82
CA TYR A 337 5.17 -23.12 -17.93
C TYR A 337 6.04 -23.41 -16.70
N GLU A 338 5.78 -24.52 -16.02
CA GLU A 338 6.53 -24.91 -14.82
C GLU A 338 6.80 -26.43 -14.78
N PRO A 339 8.08 -26.85 -14.74
CA PRO A 339 8.43 -28.25 -14.53
C PRO A 339 8.02 -28.71 -13.12
N SER A 340 7.05 -29.64 -13.04
CA SER A 340 6.55 -30.18 -11.78
C SER A 340 6.55 -31.72 -11.81
N ALA A 341 7.15 -32.33 -10.80
CA ALA A 341 7.14 -33.79 -10.65
C ALA A 341 5.71 -34.33 -10.49
N GLU A 342 4.87 -33.61 -9.75
CA GLU A 342 3.46 -33.95 -9.58
C GLU A 342 2.71 -33.92 -10.92
N HIS A 343 2.90 -32.88 -11.75
CA HIS A 343 2.28 -32.82 -13.07
C HIS A 343 2.78 -33.93 -14.01
N VAL A 344 4.08 -34.30 -13.95
CA VAL A 344 4.63 -35.44 -14.70
C VAL A 344 3.97 -36.76 -14.26
N PHE A 345 3.75 -36.94 -12.95
CA PHE A 345 3.08 -38.13 -12.44
C PHE A 345 1.63 -38.24 -12.95
N HIS A 346 0.86 -37.15 -12.88
CA HIS A 346 -0.51 -37.13 -13.38
C HIS A 346 -0.58 -37.31 -14.90
N LEU A 347 0.35 -36.72 -15.65
CA LEU A 347 0.51 -36.98 -17.08
C LEU A 347 0.79 -38.46 -17.37
N ALA A 348 1.66 -39.10 -16.58
CA ALA A 348 1.96 -40.53 -16.72
C ALA A 348 0.70 -41.38 -16.51
N ARG A 349 -0.10 -41.08 -15.48
CA ARG A 349 -1.37 -41.76 -15.21
C ARG A 349 -2.38 -41.57 -16.34
N ALA A 350 -2.53 -40.34 -16.86
CA ALA A 350 -3.43 -40.07 -17.98
C ALA A 350 -2.98 -40.81 -19.26
N CYS A 351 -1.68 -40.82 -19.55
CA CYS A 351 -1.11 -41.58 -20.66
C CYS A 351 -1.34 -43.09 -20.51
N ASP A 352 -1.24 -43.62 -19.29
CA ASP A 352 -1.45 -45.03 -18.97
C ASP A 352 -2.90 -45.44 -19.25
N GLN A 353 -3.88 -44.59 -18.96
CA GLN A 353 -5.28 -44.87 -19.26
C GLN A 353 -5.61 -44.70 -20.75
N TYR A 354 -5.07 -43.65 -21.39
CA TYR A 354 -5.43 -43.30 -22.76
C TYR A 354 -4.74 -44.16 -23.83
N TYR A 355 -3.42 -44.29 -23.76
CA TYR A 355 -2.65 -44.91 -24.84
C TYR A 355 -2.65 -46.43 -24.72
N LYS A 356 -2.91 -47.10 -25.85
CA LYS A 356 -2.68 -48.54 -25.99
C LYS A 356 -1.19 -48.89 -25.91
N ASP A 357 -0.34 -48.05 -26.50
CA ASP A 357 1.12 -48.20 -26.38
C ASP A 357 1.58 -47.77 -24.99
N LYS A 358 1.78 -48.76 -24.11
CA LYS A 358 2.20 -48.55 -22.74
C LYS A 358 3.63 -48.03 -22.58
N LYS A 359 4.44 -48.01 -23.66
CA LYS A 359 5.77 -47.38 -23.64
C LYS A 359 5.68 -45.87 -23.39
N ILE A 360 4.60 -45.23 -23.83
CA ILE A 360 4.37 -43.79 -23.62
C ILE A 360 4.22 -43.48 -22.13
N ALA A 361 3.35 -44.22 -21.43
CA ALA A 361 3.16 -44.06 -19.99
C ALA A 361 4.43 -44.41 -19.20
N LEU A 362 5.10 -45.50 -19.58
CA LEU A 362 6.36 -45.93 -18.96
C LEU A 362 7.42 -44.82 -18.97
N LYS A 363 7.59 -44.13 -20.11
CA LYS A 363 8.51 -42.99 -20.23
C LYS A 363 8.26 -41.91 -19.18
N TYR A 364 7.01 -41.53 -18.96
CA TYR A 364 6.67 -40.47 -18.01
C TYR A 364 6.76 -40.94 -16.55
N TYR A 365 6.44 -42.20 -16.25
CA TYR A 365 6.69 -42.78 -14.92
C TYR A 365 8.19 -42.83 -14.60
N GLU A 366 9.04 -43.21 -15.55
CA GLU A 366 10.50 -43.17 -15.37
C GLU A 366 11.01 -41.73 -15.19
N GLN A 367 10.44 -40.77 -15.92
CA GLN A 367 10.72 -39.35 -15.74
C GLN A 367 10.36 -38.87 -14.31
N TYR A 368 9.20 -39.26 -13.78
CA TYR A 368 8.83 -38.96 -12.40
C TYR A 368 9.82 -39.58 -11.40
N LEU A 369 10.23 -40.84 -11.60
CA LEU A 369 11.12 -41.56 -10.69
C LEU A 369 12.54 -40.94 -10.62
N ASN A 370 12.96 -40.27 -11.69
CA ASN A 370 14.20 -39.50 -11.75
C ASN A 370 14.12 -38.16 -11.00
N SER A 371 12.93 -37.74 -10.56
CA SER A 371 12.77 -36.57 -9.69
C SER A 371 13.14 -36.90 -8.23
N LYS A 372 13.29 -35.84 -7.41
CA LYS A 372 13.50 -35.97 -5.95
C LYS A 372 12.20 -36.21 -5.17
N ASP A 373 11.05 -36.14 -5.84
CA ASP A 373 9.74 -36.27 -5.21
C ASP A 373 9.52 -37.70 -4.69
N GLN A 374 8.88 -37.81 -3.52
CA GLN A 374 8.63 -39.09 -2.84
C GLN A 374 7.14 -39.44 -2.76
N LYS A 375 6.23 -38.50 -3.05
CA LYS A 375 4.79 -38.60 -2.79
C LYS A 375 4.15 -39.83 -3.44
N PHE A 376 4.54 -40.13 -4.67
CA PHE A 376 4.01 -41.23 -5.48
C PHE A 376 5.08 -42.25 -5.88
N ARG A 377 6.24 -42.25 -5.23
CA ARG A 377 7.40 -43.07 -5.63
C ARG A 377 7.09 -44.56 -5.59
N THR A 378 6.57 -45.06 -4.47
CA THR A 378 6.25 -46.49 -4.30
C THR A 378 5.23 -46.98 -5.33
N TYR A 379 4.17 -46.20 -5.57
CA TYR A 379 3.19 -46.52 -6.62
C TYR A 379 3.87 -46.58 -7.99
N THR A 380 4.71 -45.59 -8.29
CA THR A 380 5.39 -45.49 -9.59
C THR A 380 6.34 -46.66 -9.83
N GLU A 381 7.13 -47.07 -8.85
CA GLU A 381 8.03 -48.23 -8.96
C GLU A 381 7.26 -49.53 -9.24
N GLN A 382 6.16 -49.75 -8.52
CA GLN A 382 5.29 -50.91 -8.74
C GLN A 382 4.67 -50.89 -10.15
N ARG A 383 4.17 -49.72 -10.58
CA ARG A 383 3.54 -49.59 -11.88
C ARG A 383 4.54 -49.77 -13.03
N ILE A 384 5.75 -49.24 -12.90
CA ILE A 384 6.84 -49.45 -13.87
C ILE A 384 7.12 -50.94 -14.05
N LYS A 385 7.20 -51.72 -12.97
CA LYS A 385 7.42 -53.17 -13.06
C LYS A 385 6.31 -53.87 -13.86
N GLN A 386 5.05 -53.56 -13.53
CA GLN A 386 3.89 -54.12 -14.24
C GLN A 386 3.88 -53.74 -15.73
N LEU A 387 4.19 -52.47 -16.05
CA LEU A 387 4.24 -52.02 -17.44
C LEU A 387 5.35 -52.71 -18.23
N LYS A 388 6.53 -52.93 -17.63
CA LYS A 388 7.64 -53.67 -18.27
C LYS A 388 7.27 -55.12 -18.55
N GLU A 389 6.62 -55.80 -17.61
CA GLU A 389 6.08 -57.16 -17.80
C GLU A 389 5.04 -57.18 -18.92
N PHE A 390 4.05 -56.28 -18.88
CA PHE A 390 3.02 -56.18 -19.91
C PHE A 390 3.61 -55.95 -21.31
N ILE A 391 4.55 -55.02 -21.45
CA ILE A 391 5.23 -54.72 -22.73
C ILE A 391 6.03 -55.93 -23.23
N HIS A 392 6.66 -56.70 -22.34
CA HIS A 392 7.40 -57.89 -22.72
C HIS A 392 6.49 -58.98 -23.32
N PHE A 393 5.31 -59.19 -22.73
CA PHE A 393 4.35 -60.21 -23.20
C PHE A 393 3.43 -59.76 -24.34
N SER A 394 3.43 -58.47 -24.69
CA SER A 394 2.58 -57.90 -25.74
C SER A 394 3.29 -57.72 -27.09
N ASN A 395 4.59 -58.05 -27.19
CA ASN A 395 5.40 -57.96 -28.41
C ASN A 395 5.47 -59.27 -29.18
#